data_AF-A0A0N5AZF7-F1
#
_entry.id   AF-A0A0N5AZF7-F1
#
_cell.length_a   1.000
_cell.length_b   1.000
_cell.length_c   1.000
_cell.angle_alpha   90.00
_cell.angle_beta   90.00
_cell.angle_gamma   90.00
#
_symmetry.space_group_name_H-M   'P 1'
#
loop_
_entity.id
_entity.type
_entity.pdbx_description
1 polymer ?
#
loop_
_entity_poly.entity_id
_entity_poly.type
_entity_poly.pdbx_seq_one_letter_code
_entity_poly.pdbx_strand_id
1 'polypeptide(L)'
;LFLERAQYVEPLEPKSICENNLPETEEELAIELEKQKSRLEQLHRQVAELRELNLSIQGKEEELWDVQTAATLLNRKLKLLRVKRSASIGTIENDGPTLEMFEEKQLLATCIALREDINRCKSEIIALDDRISDAIISSATVVQPTALNNYRYAYNKADVEQEKASNNDEDSVNWKEEYTKEDTKRQELLAEIIKEKEACSLMRAKLEMHLVKQPKLLVTRF
;
A
#
# COMPACT_ATOMS: atom_id res chain seq x y z
N LEU A 1 -2.27 -45.41 -9.14
CA LEU A 1 -2.59 -43.96 -9.23
C LEU A 1 -1.34 -43.26 -9.70
N PHE A 2 -1.25 -42.98 -11.01
CA PHE A 2 -0.11 -42.31 -11.60
C PHE A 2 -0.16 -40.84 -11.17
N LEU A 3 0.85 -40.39 -10.42
CA LEU A 3 1.16 -38.97 -10.29
C LEU A 3 1.65 -38.53 -11.67
N GLU A 4 0.75 -37.97 -12.46
CA GLU A 4 1.08 -37.25 -13.68
C GLU A 4 1.99 -36.10 -13.24
N ARG A 5 3.30 -36.24 -13.46
CA ARG A 5 4.25 -35.16 -13.22
C ARG A 5 3.84 -34.04 -14.15
N ALA A 6 3.21 -32.99 -13.59
CA ALA A 6 2.91 -31.77 -14.33
C ALA A 6 4.20 -31.33 -15.02
N GLN A 7 4.22 -31.42 -16.34
CA GLN A 7 5.36 -31.03 -17.15
C GLN A 7 5.58 -29.54 -16.91
N TYR A 8 6.79 -29.17 -16.48
CA TYR A 8 7.11 -27.77 -16.27
C TYR A 8 7.00 -27.02 -17.59
N VAL A 9 6.17 -25.99 -17.62
CA VAL A 9 6.01 -25.08 -18.75
C VAL A 9 6.62 -23.75 -18.33
N GLU A 10 7.62 -23.30 -19.09
CA GLU A 10 8.28 -22.03 -18.84
C GLU A 10 7.29 -20.86 -18.92
N PRO A 11 7.49 -19.80 -18.13
CA PRO A 11 6.75 -18.56 -18.30
C PRO A 11 6.95 -18.03 -19.73
N LEU A 12 5.91 -17.41 -20.29
CA LEU A 12 6.01 -16.69 -21.55
C LEU A 12 7.07 -15.60 -21.46
N GLU A 13 7.73 -15.33 -22.58
CA GLU A 13 8.72 -14.26 -22.64
C GLU A 13 8.07 -12.92 -22.29
N PRO A 14 8.62 -12.16 -21.33
CA PRO A 14 8.06 -10.88 -20.91
C PRO A 14 7.85 -9.90 -22.07
N LYS A 15 8.77 -9.90 -23.04
CA LYS A 15 8.70 -9.04 -24.23
C LYS A 15 7.51 -9.37 -25.13
N SER A 16 7.20 -10.66 -25.29
CA SER A 16 6.01 -11.12 -26.03
C SER A 16 4.70 -10.66 -25.37
N ILE A 17 4.65 -10.66 -24.04
CA ILE A 17 3.50 -10.17 -23.26
C ILE A 17 3.32 -8.65 -23.45
N CYS A 18 4.42 -7.90 -23.47
CA CYS A 18 4.42 -6.45 -23.71
C CYS A 18 3.95 -6.09 -25.13
N GLU A 19 4.15 -6.97 -26.11
CA GLU A 19 3.70 -6.80 -27.50
C GLU A 19 2.22 -7.19 -27.72
N ASN A 20 1.43 -7.31 -26.64
CA ASN A 20 0.01 -7.66 -26.63
C ASN A 20 -0.34 -9.11 -27.00
N ASN A 21 0.61 -10.05 -26.99
CA ASN A 21 0.33 -11.49 -27.14
C ASN A 21 -0.14 -12.10 -25.80
N LEU A 22 -1.19 -11.50 -25.22
CA LEU A 22 -1.72 -11.87 -23.91
C LEU A 22 -2.75 -13.00 -24.04
N PRO A 23 -2.73 -14.02 -23.16
CA PRO A 23 -3.76 -15.06 -23.13
C PRO A 23 -5.17 -14.46 -23.04
N GLU A 24 -6.14 -15.09 -23.70
CA GLU A 24 -7.49 -14.52 -23.87
C GLU A 24 -8.45 -14.92 -22.76
N THR A 25 -8.22 -16.08 -22.14
CA THR A 25 -9.08 -16.58 -21.07
C THR A 25 -8.56 -16.16 -19.68
N GLU A 26 -9.48 -16.04 -18.72
CA GLU A 26 -9.10 -15.69 -17.34
C GLU A 26 -8.24 -16.78 -16.69
N GLU A 27 -8.53 -18.05 -16.97
CA GLU A 27 -7.81 -19.18 -16.41
C GLU A 27 -6.35 -19.20 -16.89
N GLU A 28 -6.12 -19.03 -18.19
CA GLU A 28 -4.77 -18.93 -18.75
C GLU A 28 -4.03 -17.70 -18.24
N LEU A 29 -4.71 -16.55 -18.10
CA LEU A 29 -4.11 -15.34 -17.52
C LEU A 29 -3.70 -15.53 -16.05
N ALA A 30 -4.51 -16.24 -15.26
CA ALA A 30 -4.21 -16.52 -13.86
C ALA A 30 -3.02 -17.50 -13.73
N ILE A 31 -3.01 -18.57 -14.53
CA ILE A 31 -1.92 -19.53 -14.58
C ILE A 31 -0.62 -18.84 -15.01
N GLU A 32 -0.67 -18.04 -16.05
CA GLU A 32 0.51 -17.34 -16.56
C GLU A 32 1.02 -16.28 -15.57
N LEU A 33 0.12 -15.55 -14.92
CA LEU A 33 0.49 -14.62 -13.86
C LEU A 33 1.24 -15.33 -12.72
N GLU A 34 0.81 -16.53 -12.34
CA GLU A 34 1.47 -17.30 -11.30
C GLU A 34 2.87 -17.75 -11.70
N LYS A 35 3.05 -18.16 -12.97
CA LYS A 35 4.38 -18.45 -13.51
C LYS A 35 5.30 -17.23 -13.49
N GLN A 36 4.81 -16.06 -13.89
CA GLN A 36 5.59 -14.82 -13.88
C GLN A 36 5.96 -14.39 -12.46
N LYS A 37 5.09 -14.57 -11.47
CA LYS A 37 5.40 -14.33 -10.05
C LYS A 37 6.47 -15.29 -9.52
N SER A 38 6.35 -16.58 -9.83
CA SER A 38 7.35 -17.59 -9.46
C SER A 38 8.73 -17.27 -10.06
N ARG A 39 8.76 -16.84 -11.33
CA ARG A 39 9.99 -16.36 -11.98
C ARG A 39 10.55 -15.10 -11.30
N LEU A 40 9.69 -14.16 -10.92
CA LEU A 40 10.09 -12.94 -10.22
C LEU A 40 10.75 -13.25 -8.87
N GLU A 41 10.18 -14.17 -8.09
CA GLU A 41 10.78 -14.63 -6.83
C GLU A 41 12.13 -15.32 -7.05
N GLN A 42 12.25 -16.13 -8.11
CA GLN A 42 13.53 -16.72 -8.49
C GLN A 42 14.58 -15.65 -8.82
N LEU A 43 14.21 -14.63 -9.59
CA LEU A 43 15.12 -13.52 -9.93
C LEU A 43 15.53 -12.72 -8.70
N HIS A 44 14.61 -12.47 -7.76
CA HIS A 44 14.94 -11.83 -6.48
C HIS A 44 15.99 -12.62 -5.69
N ARG A 45 15.86 -13.95 -5.63
CA ARG A 45 16.88 -14.81 -5.00
C ARG A 45 18.23 -14.72 -5.72
N GLN A 46 18.24 -14.78 -7.05
CA GLN A 46 19.47 -14.67 -7.85
C GLN A 46 20.16 -13.31 -7.67
N VAL A 47 19.39 -12.21 -7.65
CA VAL A 47 19.93 -10.87 -7.40
C VAL A 47 20.52 -10.77 -6.00
N ALA A 48 19.87 -11.35 -4.98
CA ALA A 48 20.41 -11.40 -3.63
C ALA A 48 21.74 -12.17 -3.57
N GLU A 49 21.79 -13.37 -4.16
CA GLU A 49 23.02 -14.18 -4.22
C GLU A 49 24.17 -13.46 -4.95
N LEU A 50 23.90 -12.80 -6.07
CA LEU A 50 24.91 -12.04 -6.80
C LEU A 50 25.42 -10.83 -6.02
N ARG A 51 24.55 -10.17 -5.23
CA ARG A 51 24.96 -9.08 -4.33
C ARG A 51 25.88 -9.57 -3.23
N GLU A 52 25.58 -10.70 -2.60
CA GLU A 52 26.44 -11.33 -1.58
C GLU A 52 27.82 -11.70 -2.17
N LEU A 53 27.87 -12.13 -3.43
CA LEU A 53 29.11 -12.47 -4.13
C LEU A 53 29.81 -11.25 -4.77
N ASN A 54 29.29 -10.03 -4.60
CA ASN A 54 29.78 -8.79 -5.23
C ASN A 54 29.93 -8.90 -6.77
N LEU A 55 29.02 -9.64 -7.41
CA LEU A 55 28.97 -9.81 -8.86
C LEU A 55 28.01 -8.80 -9.50
N SER A 56 28.15 -8.58 -10.82
CA SER A 56 27.28 -7.67 -11.55
C SER A 56 25.83 -8.16 -11.56
N ILE A 57 24.90 -7.27 -11.21
CA ILE A 57 23.45 -7.54 -11.14
C ILE A 57 22.65 -6.87 -12.25
N GLN A 58 23.27 -6.00 -13.05
CA GLN A 58 22.56 -5.10 -13.97
C GLN A 58 21.66 -5.84 -14.98
N GLY A 59 22.15 -6.93 -15.58
CA GLY A 59 21.35 -7.72 -16.52
C GLY A 59 20.18 -8.46 -15.85
N LYS A 60 20.31 -8.83 -14.57
CA LYS A 60 19.24 -9.46 -13.80
C LYS A 60 18.22 -8.45 -13.31
N GLU A 61 18.63 -7.22 -13.04
CA GLU A 61 17.71 -6.11 -12.71
C GLU A 61 16.88 -5.69 -13.93
N GLU A 62 17.45 -5.70 -15.13
CA GLU A 62 16.69 -5.49 -16.38
C GLU A 62 15.67 -6.61 -16.59
N GLU A 63 16.07 -7.87 -16.43
CA GLU A 63 15.16 -9.02 -16.53
C GLU A 63 14.04 -8.95 -15.48
N LEU A 64 14.36 -8.51 -14.25
CA LEU A 64 13.39 -8.30 -13.18
C LEU A 64 12.35 -7.26 -13.57
N TRP A 65 12.78 -6.14 -14.16
CA TRP A 65 11.90 -5.07 -14.62
C TRP A 65 10.95 -5.53 -15.73
N ASP A 66 11.48 -6.31 -16.69
CA ASP A 66 10.69 -6.91 -17.77
C ASP A 66 9.60 -7.84 -17.22
N VAL A 67 9.96 -8.75 -16.30
CA VAL A 67 9.01 -9.68 -15.65
C VAL A 67 7.96 -8.94 -14.81
N GLN A 68 8.35 -7.89 -14.08
CA GLN A 68 7.40 -7.05 -13.33
C GLN A 68 6.39 -6.36 -14.24
N THR A 69 6.87 -5.86 -15.39
CA THR A 69 6.02 -5.22 -16.39
C THR A 69 5.02 -6.21 -16.98
N ALA A 70 5.49 -7.40 -17.37
CA ALA A 70 4.64 -8.48 -17.86
C ALA A 70 3.58 -8.92 -16.83
N ALA A 71 3.99 -9.16 -15.57
CA ALA A 71 3.07 -9.50 -14.49
C ALA A 71 2.03 -8.40 -14.22
N THR A 72 2.41 -7.14 -14.39
CA THR A 72 1.50 -5.99 -14.26
C THR A 72 0.46 -5.97 -15.39
N LEU A 73 0.87 -6.23 -16.64
CA LEU A 73 -0.04 -6.30 -17.79
C LEU A 73 -1.04 -7.45 -17.66
N LEU A 74 -0.57 -8.63 -17.26
CA LEU A 74 -1.41 -9.80 -16.98
C LEU A 74 -2.46 -9.49 -15.90
N ASN A 75 -2.03 -8.90 -14.77
CA ASN A 75 -2.94 -8.48 -13.70
C ASN A 75 -3.99 -7.46 -14.17
N ARG A 76 -3.60 -6.48 -14.99
CA ARG A 76 -4.54 -5.49 -15.54
C ARG A 76 -5.58 -6.16 -16.43
N LYS A 77 -5.17 -7.05 -17.34
CA LYS A 77 -6.10 -7.78 -18.22
C LYS A 77 -7.03 -8.69 -17.41
N LEU A 78 -6.51 -9.39 -16.41
CA LEU A 78 -7.30 -10.24 -15.50
C LEU A 78 -8.39 -9.41 -14.76
N LYS A 79 -8.01 -8.25 -14.22
CA LYS A 79 -8.96 -7.32 -13.57
C LYS A 79 -10.03 -6.84 -14.53
N LEU A 80 -9.67 -6.46 -15.76
CA LEU A 80 -10.62 -6.02 -16.79
C LEU A 80 -11.64 -7.12 -17.13
N LEU A 81 -11.20 -8.37 -17.28
CA LEU A 81 -12.11 -9.50 -17.54
C LEU A 81 -13.06 -9.76 -16.37
N ARG A 82 -12.57 -9.67 -15.13
CA ARG A 82 -13.41 -9.81 -13.93
C ARG A 82 -14.45 -8.71 -13.82
N VAL A 83 -14.07 -7.45 -14.02
CA VAL A 83 -14.98 -6.30 -14.01
C VAL A 83 -16.03 -6.42 -15.11
N LYS A 84 -15.63 -6.81 -16.33
CA LYS A 84 -16.55 -7.03 -17.45
C LYS A 84 -17.57 -8.14 -17.16
N ARG A 85 -17.16 -9.21 -16.47
CA ARG A 85 -18.06 -10.27 -16.03
C ARG A 85 -19.05 -9.77 -14.98
N SER A 86 -18.59 -9.00 -13.99
CA SER A 86 -19.47 -8.40 -12.97
C SER A 86 -20.50 -7.44 -13.56
N ALA A 87 -20.11 -6.65 -14.58
CA ALA A 87 -21.02 -5.78 -15.32
C ALA A 87 -22.04 -6.56 -16.18
N SER A 88 -21.66 -7.72 -16.72
CA SER A 88 -22.55 -8.58 -17.53
C SER A 88 -23.57 -9.37 -16.70
N ILE A 89 -23.38 -9.47 -15.38
CA ILE A 89 -24.26 -10.21 -14.45
C ILE A 89 -25.27 -9.28 -13.74
N GLY A 90 -25.10 -7.97 -13.80
CA GLY A 90 -25.98 -6.99 -13.14
C GLY A 90 -26.93 -6.28 -14.11
N THR A 91 -28.09 -6.89 -14.40
CA THR A 91 -29.30 -6.08 -14.64
C THR A 91 -29.91 -5.81 -13.27
N ILE A 92 -29.67 -4.62 -12.71
CA ILE A 92 -30.56 -3.83 -11.84
C ILE A 92 -29.82 -2.52 -11.56
N GLU A 93 -30.53 -1.44 -11.82
CA GLU A 93 -30.16 -0.02 -11.67
C GLU A 93 -29.32 0.28 -10.41
N ASN A 94 -28.13 0.84 -10.63
CA ASN A 94 -27.54 1.89 -9.79
C ASN A 94 -26.34 2.49 -10.53
N ASP A 95 -26.62 3.38 -11.48
CA ASP A 95 -25.61 4.13 -12.25
C ASP A 95 -25.05 5.33 -11.46
N GLY A 96 -24.84 5.13 -10.16
CA GLY A 96 -24.27 6.10 -9.22
C GLY A 96 -22.95 5.57 -8.66
N PRO A 97 -21.98 6.45 -8.32
CA PRO A 97 -20.75 5.99 -7.68
C PRO A 97 -21.11 5.21 -6.40
N THR A 98 -20.64 3.97 -6.29
CA THR A 98 -20.90 3.13 -5.13
C THR A 98 -20.27 3.75 -3.88
N LEU A 99 -20.85 3.50 -2.70
CA LEU A 99 -20.30 3.96 -1.42
C LEU A 99 -18.81 3.58 -1.28
N GLU A 100 -18.46 2.39 -1.76
CA GLU A 100 -17.09 1.88 -1.83
C GLU A 100 -16.16 2.77 -2.68
N MET A 101 -16.63 3.32 -3.82
CA MET A 101 -15.84 4.28 -4.61
C MET A 101 -15.57 5.59 -3.87
N PHE A 102 -16.48 6.04 -3.00
CA PHE A 102 -16.26 7.25 -2.21
C PHE A 102 -15.24 7.00 -1.08
N GLU A 103 -15.33 5.84 -0.44
CA GLU A 103 -14.36 5.42 0.58
C GLU A 103 -12.97 5.23 -0.03
N GLU A 104 -12.87 4.58 -1.21
CA GLU A 104 -11.60 4.41 -1.93
C GLU A 104 -11.00 5.77 -2.35
N LYS A 105 -11.83 6.71 -2.81
CA LYS A 105 -11.37 8.07 -3.14
C LYS A 105 -10.86 8.84 -1.92
N GLN A 106 -11.56 8.76 -0.79
CA GLN A 106 -11.10 9.39 0.45
C GLN A 106 -9.81 8.76 0.96
N LEU A 107 -9.70 7.43 0.89
CA LEU A 107 -8.48 6.72 1.27
C LEU A 107 -7.30 7.14 0.37
N LEU A 108 -7.51 7.22 -0.93
CA LEU A 108 -6.48 7.64 -1.89
C LEU A 108 -6.03 9.09 -1.63
N ALA A 109 -6.98 10.01 -1.40
CA ALA A 109 -6.67 11.39 -1.06
C ALA A 109 -5.83 11.48 0.23
N THR A 110 -6.19 10.70 1.25
CA THR A 110 -5.44 10.63 2.51
C THR A 110 -4.03 10.07 2.30
N CYS A 111 -3.90 8.99 1.51
CA CYS A 111 -2.61 8.41 1.17
C CYS A 111 -1.70 9.39 0.43
N ILE A 112 -2.24 10.19 -0.50
CA ILE A 112 -1.47 11.21 -1.22
C ILE A 112 -1.01 12.30 -0.26
N ALA A 113 -1.92 12.84 0.57
CA ALA A 113 -1.59 13.87 1.54
C ALA A 113 -0.49 13.43 2.52
N LEU A 114 -0.61 12.21 3.07
CA LEU A 114 0.43 11.66 3.95
C LEU A 114 1.77 11.49 3.23
N ARG A 115 1.76 11.13 1.95
CA ARG A 115 2.99 10.99 1.16
C ARG A 115 3.67 12.33 0.92
N GLU A 116 2.88 13.37 0.65
CA GLU A 116 3.36 14.75 0.53
C GLU A 116 3.92 15.25 1.86
N ASP A 117 3.24 14.97 2.97
CA ASP A 117 3.72 15.30 4.32
C ASP A 117 5.04 14.62 4.65
N ILE A 118 5.15 13.31 4.39
CA ILE A 118 6.39 12.55 4.58
C ILE A 118 7.51 13.15 3.72
N ASN A 119 7.24 13.49 2.46
CA ASN A 119 8.25 14.06 1.58
C ASN A 119 8.69 15.45 2.06
N ARG A 120 7.76 16.29 2.52
CA ARG A 120 8.09 17.59 3.13
C ARG A 120 8.97 17.40 4.36
N CYS A 121 8.58 16.52 5.29
CA CYS A 121 9.38 16.23 6.48
C CYS A 121 10.78 15.72 6.13
N LYS A 122 10.90 14.86 5.10
CA LYS A 122 12.20 14.40 4.61
C LYS A 122 13.05 15.54 4.08
N SER A 123 12.48 16.46 3.31
CA SER A 123 13.20 17.64 2.81
C SER A 123 13.62 18.57 3.95
N GLU A 124 12.79 18.75 4.97
CA GLU A 124 13.14 19.54 6.17
C GLU A 124 14.27 18.90 6.97
N ILE A 125 14.26 17.58 7.15
CA ILE A 125 15.34 16.84 7.80
C ILE A 125 16.66 17.05 7.05
N ILE A 126 16.66 16.91 5.72
CA ILE A 126 17.86 17.13 4.90
C ILE A 126 18.36 18.56 5.04
N ALA A 127 17.47 19.56 4.96
CA ALA A 127 17.87 20.95 5.10
C ALA A 127 18.42 21.28 6.50
N LEU A 128 17.91 20.64 7.55
CA LEU A 128 18.45 20.77 8.90
C LEU A 128 19.80 20.08 9.04
N ASP A 129 19.97 18.89 8.44
CA ASP A 129 21.24 18.16 8.42
C ASP A 129 22.34 18.97 7.71
N ASP A 130 22.01 19.60 6.57
CA ASP A 130 22.90 20.51 5.86
C ASP A 130 23.28 21.71 6.73
N ARG A 131 22.30 22.33 7.41
CA ARG A 131 22.54 23.47 8.32
C ARG A 131 23.41 23.09 9.51
N ILE A 132 23.20 21.91 10.07
CA ILE A 132 24.02 21.38 11.18
C ILE A 132 25.44 21.12 10.68
N SER A 133 25.58 20.49 9.51
CA SER A 133 26.88 20.25 8.87
C SER A 133 27.63 21.56 8.60
N ASP A 134 26.95 22.57 8.06
CA ASP A 134 27.50 23.90 7.82
C ASP A 134 27.89 24.61 9.12
N ALA A 135 27.08 24.51 10.17
CA ALA A 135 27.39 25.07 11.48
C ALA A 135 28.60 24.37 12.12
N ILE A 136 28.71 23.04 11.98
CA ILE A 136 29.86 22.26 12.44
C ILE A 136 31.11 22.68 11.67
N ILE A 137 31.06 22.77 10.34
CA ILE A 137 32.20 23.20 9.50
C ILE A 137 32.60 24.65 9.86
N SER A 138 31.63 25.54 10.02
CA SER A 138 31.86 26.92 10.43
C SER A 138 32.48 27.00 11.83
N SER A 139 32.08 26.14 12.77
CA SER A 139 32.70 26.04 14.10
C SER A 139 34.07 25.34 14.10
N ALA A 140 34.32 24.44 13.15
CA ALA A 140 35.57 23.68 12.98
C ALA A 140 36.68 24.50 12.29
N THR A 141 36.37 25.67 11.73
CA THR A 141 37.42 26.62 11.29
C THR A 141 38.27 27.17 12.45
N VAL A 142 37.93 26.83 13.71
CA VAL A 142 38.77 27.13 14.89
C VAL A 142 39.48 25.89 15.48
N VAL A 143 39.14 24.64 15.13
CA VAL A 143 39.84 23.45 15.68
C VAL A 143 39.96 22.29 14.67
N GLN A 144 41.19 21.78 14.56
CA GLN A 144 41.75 20.76 13.66
C GLN A 144 40.85 19.53 13.31
N PRO A 145 40.97 18.97 12.08
CA PRO A 145 40.12 17.92 11.52
C PRO A 145 40.59 16.50 11.92
N THR A 146 40.24 16.06 13.13
CA THR A 146 40.41 14.63 13.52
C THR A 146 39.12 13.94 13.98
N ALA A 147 38.02 14.68 14.17
CA ALA A 147 36.75 14.10 14.64
C ALA A 147 35.84 13.56 13.51
N LEU A 148 35.99 14.03 12.27
CA LEU A 148 35.04 13.74 11.19
C LEU A 148 35.12 12.29 10.67
N ASN A 149 36.27 11.62 10.83
CA ASN A 149 36.42 10.25 10.33
C ASN A 149 35.73 9.19 11.20
N ASN A 150 35.29 9.53 12.42
CA ASN A 150 34.68 8.55 13.33
C ASN A 150 33.16 8.42 13.17
N TYR A 151 32.46 9.44 12.66
CA TYR A 151 31.00 9.37 12.49
C TYR A 151 30.58 8.53 11.27
N ARG A 152 31.41 8.52 10.22
CA ARG A 152 31.12 7.79 8.97
C ARG A 152 31.33 6.27 9.10
N TYR A 153 32.18 5.82 10.02
CA TYR A 153 32.35 4.39 10.32
C TYR A 153 31.39 3.84 11.38
N ALA A 154 30.66 4.71 12.10
CA ALA A 154 29.65 4.29 13.09
C ALA A 154 28.32 3.84 12.45
N TYR A 155 27.99 4.35 11.26
CA TYR A 155 26.75 3.98 10.55
C TYR A 155 26.73 2.52 10.06
N ASN A 156 27.90 1.87 9.99
CA ASN A 156 28.03 0.47 9.61
C ASN A 156 28.14 -0.48 10.82
N LYS A 157 27.96 0.03 12.05
CA LYS A 157 28.11 -0.74 13.30
C LYS A 157 26.99 -0.44 14.31
N ALA A 158 25.77 -0.19 13.82
CA ALA A 158 24.60 0.11 14.66
C ALA A 158 23.54 -1.02 14.67
N ASP A 159 23.90 -2.22 14.22
CA ASP A 159 23.11 -3.45 14.43
C ASP A 159 23.48 -4.20 15.72
N VAL A 160 24.36 -3.61 16.55
CA VAL A 160 24.79 -4.24 17.80
C VAL A 160 24.77 -3.19 18.92
N GLU A 161 23.93 -3.48 19.90
CA GLU A 161 23.90 -2.95 21.27
C GLU A 161 23.00 -1.74 21.55
N GLN A 162 21.86 -2.12 22.13
CA GLN A 162 20.89 -1.36 22.90
C GLN A 162 21.53 -0.61 24.09
N GLU A 163 20.98 0.57 24.39
CA GLU A 163 20.88 1.23 25.72
C GLU A 163 22.14 1.83 26.39
N LYS A 164 22.25 3.17 26.40
CA LYS A 164 21.88 4.05 27.55
C LYS A 164 22.38 5.51 27.44
N ALA A 165 21.48 6.39 27.89
CA ALA A 165 21.66 7.76 28.43
C ALA A 165 22.00 8.88 27.42
N SER A 166 21.42 10.09 27.47
CA SER A 166 20.96 10.87 28.62
C SER A 166 20.05 12.06 28.20
N ASN A 167 18.90 12.17 28.86
CA ASN A 167 18.12 13.36 29.26
C ASN A 167 17.82 14.52 28.28
N ASN A 168 16.53 14.61 27.91
CA ASN A 168 15.66 15.77 28.19
C ASN A 168 14.20 15.27 28.21
N ASP A 169 13.73 14.87 29.38
CA ASP A 169 12.50 14.08 29.59
C ASP A 169 11.20 14.93 29.70
N GLU A 170 11.22 16.17 29.21
CA GLU A 170 10.06 17.07 29.26
C GLU A 170 9.22 17.00 27.98
N ASP A 171 9.87 16.91 26.82
CA ASP A 171 9.20 16.74 25.52
C ASP A 171 8.63 15.31 25.35
N SER A 172 9.26 14.31 25.99
CA SER A 172 8.85 12.90 25.95
C SER A 172 7.54 12.63 26.72
N VAL A 173 7.24 13.44 27.74
CA VAL A 173 5.98 13.32 28.51
C VAL A 173 4.84 14.01 27.77
N ASN A 174 5.12 15.15 27.12
CA ASN A 174 4.12 15.99 26.46
C ASN A 174 3.40 15.28 25.28
N TRP A 175 4.13 14.59 24.40
CA TRP A 175 3.48 13.90 23.26
C TRP A 175 2.58 12.74 23.71
N LYS A 176 2.93 12.08 24.82
CA LYS A 176 2.18 10.95 25.34
C LYS A 176 0.84 11.41 25.91
N GLU A 177 0.82 12.55 26.59
CA GLU A 177 -0.41 13.17 27.11
C GLU A 177 -1.29 13.73 25.99
N GLU A 178 -0.72 14.38 24.97
CA GLU A 178 -1.48 14.84 23.81
C GLU A 178 -2.06 13.65 23.00
N TYR A 179 -1.30 12.56 22.87
CA TYR A 179 -1.79 11.33 22.24
C TYR A 179 -2.97 10.72 22.99
N THR A 180 -2.89 10.59 24.33
CA THR A 180 -3.99 9.99 25.11
C THR A 180 -5.25 10.85 25.05
N LYS A 181 -5.10 12.18 25.06
CA LYS A 181 -6.21 13.12 24.91
C LYS A 181 -6.88 12.99 23.54
N GLU A 182 -6.10 12.93 22.46
CA GLU A 182 -6.65 12.77 21.12
C GLU A 182 -7.28 11.39 20.90
N ASP A 183 -6.69 10.31 21.44
CA ASP A 183 -7.32 8.98 21.38
C ASP A 183 -8.63 8.95 22.17
N THR A 184 -8.71 9.60 23.33
CA THR A 184 -9.96 9.70 24.10
C THR A 184 -11.05 10.40 23.28
N LYS A 185 -10.72 11.53 22.65
CA LYS A 185 -11.64 12.28 21.78
C LYS A 185 -12.08 11.45 20.56
N ARG A 186 -11.15 10.69 19.97
CA ARG A 186 -11.46 9.75 18.88
C ARG A 186 -12.45 8.68 19.34
N GLN A 187 -12.27 8.10 20.52
CA GLN A 187 -13.18 7.10 21.07
C GLN A 187 -14.58 7.68 21.32
N GLU A 188 -14.68 8.91 21.84
CA GLU A 188 -15.96 9.60 22.04
C GLU A 188 -16.70 9.82 20.72
N LEU A 189 -16.01 10.31 19.69
CA LEU A 189 -16.59 10.49 18.35
C LEU A 189 -17.03 9.17 17.72
N LEU A 190 -16.24 8.11 17.87
CA LEU A 190 -16.62 6.78 17.39
C LEU A 190 -17.87 6.25 18.10
N ALA A 191 -17.98 6.45 19.41
CA ALA A 191 -19.16 6.08 20.18
C ALA A 191 -20.41 6.86 19.72
N GLU A 192 -20.27 8.15 19.43
CA GLU A 192 -21.36 8.97 18.90
C GLU A 192 -21.79 8.51 17.49
N ILE A 193 -20.84 8.21 16.60
CA ILE A 193 -21.14 7.66 15.27
C ILE A 193 -21.88 6.32 15.38
N ILE A 194 -21.45 5.43 16.27
CA ILE A 194 -22.11 4.13 16.48
C ILE A 194 -23.55 4.35 16.97
N LYS A 195 -23.73 5.21 17.98
CA LYS A 195 -25.05 5.56 18.51
C LYS A 195 -25.98 6.13 17.43
N GLU A 196 -25.48 7.02 16.58
CA GLU A 196 -26.28 7.62 15.51
C GLU A 196 -26.60 6.59 14.41
N LYS A 197 -25.66 5.70 14.08
CA LYS A 197 -25.90 4.58 13.16
C LYS A 197 -26.97 3.63 13.68
N GLU A 198 -26.96 3.32 14.97
CA GLU A 198 -28.00 2.51 15.62
C GLU A 198 -29.36 3.22 15.59
N ALA A 199 -29.41 4.52 15.86
CA ALA A 199 -30.62 5.32 15.75
C ALA A 199 -31.18 5.31 14.32
N CYS A 200 -30.32 5.49 13.32
CA CYS A 200 -30.69 5.44 11.91
C CYS A 200 -31.19 4.05 11.50
N SER A 201 -30.51 2.98 11.92
CA SER A 201 -30.94 1.59 11.73
C SER A 201 -32.35 1.36 12.29
N LEU A 202 -32.60 1.80 13.52
CA LEU A 202 -33.88 1.65 14.19
C LEU A 202 -34.99 2.45 13.51
N MET A 203 -34.70 3.67 13.08
CA MET A 203 -35.65 4.50 12.32
C MET A 203 -35.97 3.88 10.96
N ARG A 204 -34.98 3.31 10.27
CA ARG A 204 -35.18 2.59 9.01
C ARG A 204 -36.07 1.37 9.20
N ALA A 205 -35.81 0.56 10.23
CA ALA A 205 -36.65 -0.59 10.57
C ALA A 205 -38.10 -0.17 10.86
N LYS A 206 -38.31 0.94 11.60
CA LYS A 206 -39.65 1.49 11.84
C LYS A 206 -40.33 1.92 10.54
N LEU A 207 -39.63 2.61 9.64
CA LEU A 207 -40.17 3.04 8.35
C LEU A 207 -40.56 1.83 7.47
N GLU A 208 -39.72 0.80 7.41
CA GLU A 208 -40.01 -0.44 6.69
C GLU A 208 -41.26 -1.13 7.27
N MET A 209 -41.39 -1.22 8.59
CA MET A 209 -42.60 -1.75 9.22
C MET A 209 -43.85 -0.91 8.90
N HIS A 210 -43.76 0.42 8.86
CA HIS A 210 -44.88 1.28 8.50
C HIS A 210 -45.26 1.15 7.03
N LEU A 211 -44.29 1.00 6.12
CA LEU A 211 -44.53 0.76 4.69
C LEU A 211 -45.21 -0.58 4.44
N VAL A 212 -44.84 -1.63 5.17
CA VAL A 212 -45.48 -2.96 5.08
C VAL A 212 -46.90 -2.94 5.66
N LYS A 213 -47.17 -2.09 6.66
CA LYS A 213 -48.48 -2.00 7.33
C LYS A 213 -49.49 -1.10 6.61
N GLN A 214 -49.13 -0.34 5.58
CA GLN A 214 -50.11 0.38 4.77
C GLN A 214 -50.72 -0.57 3.72
N PRO A 215 -51.98 -1.01 3.87
CA PRO A 215 -52.64 -1.70 2.78
C PRO A 215 -52.72 -0.72 1.60
N LYS A 216 -52.06 -1.06 0.49
CA LYS A 216 -52.27 -0.38 -0.78
C LYS A 216 -53.76 -0.52 -1.11
N LEU A 217 -54.54 0.54 -0.88
CA LEU A 217 -55.92 0.63 -1.34
C LEU A 217 -55.89 0.54 -2.87
N LEU A 218 -56.05 -0.67 -3.39
CA LEU A 218 -56.33 -0.90 -4.80
C LEU A 218 -57.73 -0.34 -5.06
N VAL A 219 -57.79 0.92 -5.45
CA VAL A 219 -58.99 1.53 -6.02
C VAL A 219 -59.14 0.94 -7.43
N THR A 220 -59.75 -0.23 -7.53
CA THR A 220 -60.29 -0.73 -8.79
C THR A 220 -61.61 0.01 -9.05
N ARG A 221 -61.60 0.96 -10.00
CA ARG A 221 -62.85 1.46 -10.58
C ARG A 221 -63.43 0.35 -11.47
N PHE A 222 -64.62 -0.13 -11.09
CA PHE A 222 -65.52 -0.88 -11.98
C PHE A 222 -66.23 0.08 -12.92
#